data_AF-A0A3D3ZW73-F1
#
_entry.id   AF-A0A3D3ZW73-F1
#
_cell.length_a   1.000
_cell.length_b   1.000
_cell.length_c   1.000
_cell.angle_alpha   90.00
_cell.angle_beta   90.00
_cell.angle_gamma   90.00
#
_symmetry.space_group_name_H-M   'P 1'
#
loop_
_entity.id
_entity.type
_entity.pdbx_description
1 polymer ?
#
loop_
_entity_poly.entity_id
_entity_poly.type
_entity_poly.pdbx_seq_one_letter_code
_entity_poly.pdbx_strand_id
1 'polypeptide(L)' 'MTIPMTFAPDVAAAKDNGTPIVALESTIITHGMPYPQ' A
#
# COMPACT_ATOMS: atom_id res chain seq x y z
N MET A 1 2.92 13.37 -17.26
CA MET A 1 4.02 13.14 -16.30
C MET A 1 3.56 12.08 -15.33
N THR A 2 4.32 11.00 -15.14
CA THR A 2 3.97 9.93 -14.19
C THR A 2 4.99 9.91 -13.06
N ILE A 3 4.52 9.60 -11.86
CA ILE A 3 5.38 9.37 -10.69
C ILE A 3 5.86 7.92 -10.76
N PRO A 4 7.15 7.62 -10.52
CA PRO A 4 7.61 6.24 -10.44
C PRO A 4 6.94 5.54 -9.25
N MET A 5 6.23 4.44 -9.52
CA MET A 5 5.53 3.64 -8.52
C MET A 5 6.23 2.28 -8.38
N THR A 6 6.45 1.86 -7.14
CA THR A 6 6.92 0.50 -6.83
C THR A 6 5.77 -0.24 -6.15
N PHE A 7 5.42 -1.41 -6.67
CA PHE A 7 4.39 -2.27 -6.09
C PHE A 7 5.03 -3.54 -5.53
N ALA A 8 4.51 -4.02 -4.40
CA ALA A 8 4.84 -5.36 -3.92
C ALA A 8 4.26 -6.43 -4.87
N PRO A 9 4.83 -7.65 -4.91
CA PRO A 9 4.43 -8.68 -5.86
C PRO A 9 2.94 -9.05 -5.82
N ASP A 10 2.37 -9.08 -4.63
CA ASP A 10 0.95 -9.36 -4.37
C ASP A 10 0.02 -8.26 -4.92
N VAL A 11 0.38 -6.99 -4.71
CA VAL A 11 -0.36 -5.84 -5.25
C VAL A 11 -0.27 -5.80 -6.78
N ALA A 12 0.89 -6.12 -7.36
CA ALA A 12 1.04 -6.22 -8.81
C ALA A 12 0.12 -7.29 -9.41
N ALA A 13 0.14 -8.51 -8.85
CA ALA A 13 -0.73 -9.60 -9.28
C ALA A 13 -2.23 -9.26 -9.10
N ALA A 14 -2.60 -8.60 -7.99
CA ALA A 14 -3.98 -8.17 -7.76
C ALA A 14 -4.45 -7.16 -8.81
N LYS A 15 -3.59 -6.22 -9.21
CA LYS A 15 -3.90 -5.25 -10.28
C LYS A 15 -4.11 -5.94 -11.63
N ASP A 16 -3.23 -6.86 -12.00
CA ASP A 16 -3.31 -7.58 -13.27
C ASP A 16 -4.57 -8.44 -13.35
N ASN A 17 -5.00 -9.00 -12.22
CA ASN A 17 -6.22 -9.82 -12.11
C ASN A 17 -7.50 -9.00 -11.88
N GLY A 18 -7.43 -7.66 -11.81
CA GLY A 18 -8.58 -6.81 -11.48
C GLY A 18 -9.17 -7.08 -10.09
N THR A 19 -8.36 -7.63 -9.18
CA THR A 19 -8.76 -7.93 -7.81
C THR A 19 -8.89 -6.63 -7.00
N PRO A 20 -9.87 -6.51 -6.08
CA PRO A 20 -9.99 -5.34 -5.22
C PRO A 20 -8.73 -5.13 -4.36
N ILE A 21 -8.27 -3.88 -4.28
CA ILE A 21 -7.11 -3.46 -3.48
C ILE A 21 -7.54 -2.33 -2.57
N VAL A 22 -7.16 -2.39 -1.29
CA VAL A 22 -7.38 -1.33 -0.32
C VAL A 22 -6.03 -0.72 0.06
N ALA A 23 -5.88 0.59 -0.15
CA ALA A 23 -4.71 1.32 0.29
C ALA A 23 -4.80 1.66 1.78
N LEU A 24 -3.67 1.63 2.47
CA LEU A 24 -3.53 2.09 3.85
C LEU A 24 -2.53 3.25 3.90
N GLU A 25 -2.80 4.23 4.75
CA GLU A 25 -1.92 5.38 4.96
C GLU A 25 -0.78 5.05 5.93
N SER A 26 0.41 5.60 5.69
CA SER A 26 1.57 5.38 6.56
C SER A 26 1.64 6.33 7.76
N THR A 27 0.97 7.47 7.70
CA THR A 27 0.99 8.49 8.76
C THR A 27 0.42 7.96 10.06
N ILE A 28 -0.70 7.23 10.01
CA ILE A 28 -1.29 6.61 11.20
C ILE A 28 -0.36 5.57 11.84
N ILE A 29 0.37 4.82 11.01
CA ILE A 29 1.34 3.82 11.48
C ILE A 29 2.49 4.48 12.24
N THR A 30 3.00 5.60 11.73
CA THR A 30 4.20 6.26 12.29
C THR A 30 3.89 7.18 13.46
N HIS A 31 2.79 7.92 13.40
CA HIS A 31 2.48 9.01 14.34
C HIS A 31 1.18 8.81 15.12
N GLY A 32 0.35 7.84 14.72
CA GLY A 32 -0.97 7.62 15.30
C GLY A 32 -1.07 6.39 16.21
N MET A 33 -0.15 5.43 16.10
CA MET A 33 -0.15 4.20 16.90
C MET A 33 1.10 4.10 17.78
N PRO A 34 0.98 3.67 19.06
CA PRO A 34 2.13 3.37 19.91
C PRO A 34 2.88 2.14 19.40
N TYR A 35 4.17 2.25 19.13
CA TYR A 35 4.99 1.06 18.87
C TYR A 35 5.11 0.18 20.14
N PRO A 36 4.98 -1.16 20.07
CA PRO A 36 4.97 -2.03 18.89
C PRO A 36 3.58 -2.61 18.54
N GLN A 37 2.50 -1.84 18.74
CA GLN A 37 1.13 -2.39 18.68
C GLN A 37 0.84 -3.30 17.50
#